data_AF-A0A4Q1BSM0-F1
#
_entry.id   AF-A0A4Q1BSM0-F1
#
_cell.length_a   1.000
_cell.length_b   1.000
_cell.length_c   1.000
_cell.angle_alpha   90.00
_cell.angle_beta   90.00
_cell.angle_gamma   90.00
#
_symmetry.space_group_name_H-M   'P 1'
#
loop_
_entity.id
_entity.type
_entity.pdbx_description
1 polymer ?
#
loop_
_entity_poly.entity_id
_entity_poly.type
_entity_poly.pdbx_seq_one_letter_code
_entity_poly.pdbx_strand_id
1 'polypeptide(L)'
;MTQYISSSSDILGKDEQGCSLFKIRQYECQPQGYTVTCWPLDRIFRQCGQNAPAVEVTNVVHTKDGKVKVDPLFIAHPPRGKNWADIR
;
A
#
# COMPACT_ATOMS: atom_id res chain seq x y z
N MET A 1 -18.06 2.73 16.71
CA MET A 1 -17.80 1.61 15.77
C MET A 1 -16.32 1.28 15.89
N THR A 2 -15.97 0.24 16.64
CA THR A 2 -14.58 -0.10 16.97
C THR A 2 -14.01 -0.96 15.84
N GLN A 3 -13.15 -0.40 15.00
CA GLN A 3 -12.41 -1.17 13.99
C GLN A 3 -11.31 -1.96 14.70
N TYR A 4 -11.46 -3.27 14.79
CA TYR A 4 -10.39 -4.17 15.21
C TYR A 4 -9.44 -4.38 14.03
N ILE A 5 -8.30 -3.66 14.03
CA ILE A 5 -7.25 -3.87 13.04
C ILE A 5 -6.42 -5.07 13.50
N SER A 6 -6.76 -6.26 13.03
CA SER A 6 -5.84 -7.40 13.08
C SER A 6 -4.87 -7.26 11.91
N SER A 7 -3.58 -7.13 12.20
CA SER A 7 -2.55 -7.02 11.17
C SER A 7 -1.40 -7.99 11.44
N SER A 8 -1.01 -8.74 10.41
CA SER A 8 0.18 -9.59 10.40
C SER A 8 1.16 -9.04 9.37
N SER A 9 2.43 -8.91 9.76
CA SER A 9 3.49 -8.41 8.88
C SER A 9 4.41 -9.54 8.42
N ASP A 10 4.62 -9.66 7.12
CA ASP A 10 5.51 -10.63 6.48
C ASP A 10 6.63 -9.90 5.72
N ILE A 11 7.89 -10.33 5.86
CA ILE A 11 8.99 -9.77 5.06
C ILE A 11 8.98 -10.43 3.68
N LEU A 12 8.91 -9.63 2.62
CA LEU A 12 8.91 -10.10 1.23
C LEU A 12 10.31 -10.20 0.63
N GLY A 13 11.29 -9.48 1.20
CA GLY A 13 12.68 -9.47 0.75
C GLY A 13 13.19 -8.05 0.53
N LYS A 14 14.06 -7.88 -0.47
CA LYS A 14 14.59 -6.57 -0.89
C LYS A 14 14.26 -6.29 -2.34
N ASP A 15 14.05 -5.02 -2.68
CA ASP A 15 13.92 -4.59 -4.07
C ASP A 15 15.30 -4.46 -4.76
N GLU A 16 15.29 -4.10 -6.05
CA GLU A 16 16.50 -3.90 -6.86
C GLU A 16 17.43 -2.79 -6.34
N GLN A 17 16.92 -1.86 -5.53
CA GLN A 17 17.70 -0.80 -4.89
C GLN A 17 18.13 -1.17 -3.46
N GLY A 18 17.88 -2.41 -3.02
CA GLY A 18 18.25 -2.92 -1.70
C GLY A 18 17.34 -2.48 -0.56
N CYS A 19 16.19 -1.87 -0.85
CA CYS A 19 15.21 -1.48 0.15
C CYS A 19 14.40 -2.67 0.62
N SER A 20 14.09 -2.73 1.92
CA SER A 20 13.27 -3.80 2.49
C SER A 20 11.84 -3.67 2.01
N LEU A 21 11.29 -4.77 1.52
CA LEU A 21 9.89 -4.93 1.18
C LEU A 21 9.23 -5.81 2.24
N PHE A 22 8.10 -5.36 2.75
CA PHE A 22 7.28 -6.13 3.67
C PHE A 22 5.80 -5.92 3.35
N LYS A 23 5.00 -6.90 3.73
CA LYS A 23 3.57 -6.94 3.51
C LYS A 23 2.89 -6.83 4.85
N ILE A 24 1.86 -6.01 4.92
CA ILE A 24 0.92 -6.01 6.04
C ILE A 24 -0.40 -6.54 5.50
N ARG A 25 -0.85 -7.66 6.06
CA ARG A 25 -2.20 -8.17 5.79
C ARG A 25 -3.19 -7.43 6.67
N GLN A 26 -4.14 -6.76 6.03
CA GLN A 26 -5.26 -6.11 6.68
C GLN A 26 -6.55 -6.86 6.33
N TYR A 27 -7.63 -6.58 7.05
CA TYR A 27 -8.94 -7.15 6.76
C TYR A 27 -9.95 -6.03 6.64
N GLU A 28 -10.70 -6.03 5.55
CA GLU A 28 -11.91 -5.23 5.43
C GLU A 28 -13.09 -6.12 5.81
N CYS A 29 -13.90 -5.68 6.76
CA CYS A 29 -14.98 -6.48 7.32
C CYS A 29 -16.32 -5.77 7.16
N GLN A 30 -17.33 -6.49 6.70
CA GLN A 30 -18.70 -6.00 6.57
C GLN A 30 -19.67 -6.92 7.33
N PRO A 31 -20.57 -6.37 8.16
CA PRO A 31 -21.64 -7.15 8.76
C PRO A 31 -22.62 -7.69 7.71
N GLN A 32 -23.00 -8.95 7.82
CA GLN A 32 -24.05 -9.60 7.04
C GLN A 32 -25.07 -10.23 7.99
N GLY A 33 -26.05 -9.44 8.43
CA GLY A 33 -27.01 -9.88 9.44
C GLY A 33 -26.31 -10.17 10.78
N TYR A 34 -26.31 -11.45 11.19
CA TYR A 34 -25.67 -11.92 12.43
C TYR A 34 -24.22 -12.41 12.24
N THR A 35 -23.70 -12.38 11.02
CA THR A 35 -22.32 -12.78 10.72
C THR A 35 -21.47 -11.57 10.30
N VAL A 36 -20.16 -11.74 10.29
CA VAL A 36 -19.21 -10.77 9.75
C VAL A 36 -18.43 -11.46 8.66
N THR A 37 -18.44 -10.87 7.46
CA THR A 37 -17.58 -11.32 6.37
C THR A 37 -16.37 -10.40 6.31
N CYS A 38 -15.17 -10.98 6.31
CA CYS A 38 -13.92 -10.23 6.19
C CYS A 38 -13.14 -10.68 4.95
N TRP A 39 -12.59 -9.72 4.22
CA TRP A 39 -11.75 -9.96 3.05
C TRP A 39 -10.32 -9.52 3.35
N PRO A 40 -9.32 -10.40 3.12
CA PRO A 40 -7.93 -10.03 3.32
C PRO A 40 -7.46 -9.05 2.24
N LEU A 41 -6.76 -8.00 2.68
CA LEU A 41 -6.16 -6.97 1.85
C LEU A 41 -4.65 -6.96 2.12
N ASP A 42 -3.87 -7.40 1.15
CA ASP A 42 -2.42 -7.37 1.24
C ASP A 42 -1.90 -6.00 0.79
N ARG A 43 -1.23 -5.30 1.70
CA ARG A 43 -0.62 -3.99 1.47
C ARG A 43 0.90 -4.13 1.51
N ILE A 44 1.59 -3.72 0.45
CA ILE A 44 3.05 -3.82 0.35
C ILE A 44 3.66 -2.49 0.75
N PHE A 45 4.72 -2.54 1.54
CA PHE A 45 5.46 -1.38 2.01
C PHE A 45 6.94 -1.52 1.66
N ARG A 46 7.55 -0.37 1.36
CA ARG A 46 8.96 -0.23 1.04
C ARG A 46 9.63 0.67 2.06
N GLN A 47 10.76 0.21 2.61
CA GLN A 47 11.59 0.99 3.53
C GLN A 47 13.05 0.97 3.08
N CYS A 48 13.59 2.14 2.75
CA CYS A 48 14.95 2.31 2.27
C CYS A 48 15.85 2.86 3.39
N GLY A 49 16.68 2.00 3.98
CA GLY A 49 17.56 2.39 5.08
C GLY A 49 16.95 2.14 6.46
N GLN A 50 17.82 2.09 7.47
CA GLN A 50 17.44 1.80 8.84
C GLN A 50 16.72 3.02 9.44
N ASN A 51 15.50 2.82 9.96
CA ASN A 51 14.63 3.87 10.51
C ASN A 51 14.08 4.90 9.51
N ALA A 52 14.19 4.65 8.20
CA ALA A 52 13.50 5.48 7.22
C ALA A 52 11.97 5.25 7.29
N PRO A 53 11.14 6.24 6.87
CA PRO A 53 9.71 6.04 6.73
C PRO A 53 9.42 4.88 5.77
N ALA A 54 8.47 4.02 6.15
CA ALA A 54 7.92 3.02 5.25
C ALA A 54 6.84 3.66 4.39
N VAL A 55 6.90 3.43 3.07
CA VAL A 55 5.95 3.97 2.10
C VAL A 55 5.15 2.83 1.51
N GLU A 56 3.82 2.95 1.50
CA GLU A 56 2.94 1.98 0.82
C GLU A 56 3.21 2.01 -0.69
N VAL A 57 3.43 0.83 -1.26
CA VAL A 57 3.61 0.64 -2.70
C VAL A 57 2.24 0.43 -3.31
N THR A 58 1.68 1.47 -3.93
CA THR A 58 0.37 1.42 -4.56
C THR A 58 0.42 0.98 -6.03
N ASN A 59 1.55 1.16 -6.71
CA ASN A 59 1.79 0.72 -8.08
C ASN A 59 3.25 0.30 -8.26
N VAL A 60 3.48 -0.81 -8.97
CA VAL A 60 4.82 -1.24 -9.40
C VAL A 60 4.90 -1.09 -10.92
N VAL A 61 5.74 -0.16 -11.38
CA VAL A 61 5.95 0.07 -12.81
C VAL A 61 7.20 -0.69 -13.25
N HIS A 62 7.03 -1.80 -13.95
CA HIS A 62 8.14 -2.51 -14.56
C HIS A 62 8.54 -1.82 -15.87
N THR A 63 9.81 -1.44 -16.00
CA THR A 63 10.32 -0.76 -17.20
C THR A 63 11.53 -1.52 -17.71
N LYS A 64 11.55 -1.85 -19.00
CA LYS A 64 12.71 -2.50 -19.64
C LYS A 64 13.92 -1.57 -19.74
N ASP A 65 13.68 -0.27 -19.67
CA ASP A 65 14.66 0.77 -20.02
C ASP A 65 15.21 1.50 -18.77
N GLY A 66 14.79 1.10 -17.57
CA GLY A 66 15.03 1.81 -16.30
C GLY A 66 14.29 3.15 -16.18
N LYS A 67 13.50 3.55 -17.19
CA LYS A 67 12.73 4.80 -17.22
C LYS A 67 11.29 4.52 -16.86
N VAL A 68 10.84 5.04 -15.71
CA VAL A 68 9.45 4.97 -15.25
C VAL A 68 8.52 5.52 -16.34
N LYS A 69 7.83 4.62 -17.06
CA LYS A 69 6.76 4.99 -17.99
C LYS A 69 5.47 5.07 -17.20
N VAL A 70 5.30 6.18 -16.49
CA VAL A 70 3.97 6.59 -16.02
C VAL A 70 3.19 7.04 -17.25
N ASP A 71 1.92 6.65 -17.36
CA ASP A 71 1.04 7.18 -18.40
C ASP A 71 1.10 8.72 -18.37
N PRO A 72 1.46 9.40 -19.47
CA PRO A 72 1.49 10.85 -19.52
C PRO A 72 0.17 11.49 -19.08
N LEU A 73 -0.97 10.82 -19.28
CA LEU A 73 -2.27 11.27 -18.78
C LEU A 73 -2.32 11.35 -17.26
N PHE A 74 -1.64 10.44 -16.55
CA PHE A 74 -1.57 10.45 -15.09
C PHE A 74 -0.62 11.55 -14.57
N ILE A 75 0.44 11.90 -15.32
CA ILE A 75 1.30 13.05 -15.01
C ILE A 75 0.57 14.38 -15.28
N ALA A 76 -0.18 14.46 -16.37
CA ALA A 76 -0.95 15.64 -16.75
C ALA A 76 -2.17 15.86 -15.83
N HIS A 77 -2.78 14.76 -15.38
CA HIS A 77 -3.96 14.76 -14.53
C HIS A 77 -3.77 13.83 -13.34
N PRO A 78 -2.84 14.17 -12.41
CA PRO A 78 -2.70 13.38 -11.20
C PRO A 78 -4.04 13.46 -10.45
N PRO A 79 -4.56 12.34 -9.94
CA PRO A 79 -5.73 12.38 -9.09
C PRO A 79 -5.45 13.34 -7.93
N ARG A 80 -6.39 14.26 -7.65
CA ARG A 80 -6.22 15.21 -6.56
C ARG A 80 -5.99 14.42 -5.27
N GLY A 81 -4.80 14.59 -4.69
CA GLY A 81 -4.57 14.16 -3.32
C GLY A 81 -5.59 14.85 -2.41
N LYS A 82 -6.18 14.10 -1.49
CA LYS A 82 -6.97 14.68 -0.41
C LYS A 82 -6.00 15.13 0.69
N ASN A 83 -6.22 16.30 1.28
CA ASN A 83 -5.46 16.65 2.48
C ASN A 83 -5.89 15.75 3.62
N TRP A 84 -5.00 15.52 4.58
CA TRP A 84 -5.30 14.73 5.77
C TRP A 84 -6.53 15.26 6.54
N ALA A 85 -6.74 16.58 6.51
CA ALA A 85 -7.91 17.24 7.09
C ALA A 85 -9.24 16.90 6.38
N ASP A 86 -9.19 16.48 5.11
CA ASP A 86 -10.38 16.20 4.27
C ASP A 86 -10.85 14.73 4.37
N ILE A 87 -10.12 13.89 5.10
CA ILE A 87 -10.36 12.44 5.23
C ILE A 87 -10.89 12.08 6.64
N ARG A 88 -10.92 13.05 7.57
CA ARG A 88 -11.25 12.83 8.98
C ARG A 88 -12.73 13.06 9.30
#